data_AF-A0A3M2FK96-F1
#
_entry.id   AF-A0A3M2FK96-F1
#
_cell.length_a   1.000
_cell.length_b   1.000
_cell.length_c   1.000
_cell.angle_alpha   90.00
_cell.angle_beta   90.00
_cell.angle_gamma   90.00
#
_symmetry.space_group_name_H-M   'P 1'
#
loop_
_entity.id
_entity.type
_entity.pdbx_description
1 polymer ?
#
loop_
_entity_poly.entity_id
_entity_poly.type
_entity_poly.pdbx_seq_one_letter_code
_entity_poly.pdbx_strand_id
1 'polypeptide(L)'
;MSWIKDVGDELGALNRSPRELRKFAGIMWAVTVLIAWLVYPEEGWTGGQVVMLVAWLAWLAAGLLFPFLLKFLYTAWMGLAFTLGWWVSRIVLTAIFYLLLTPLGLAGRLSGRSFLDRSWRTGAKSAWRPRSHPDTDYTKMS
;
A
#
# COMPACT_ATOMS: atom_id res chain seq x y z
N MET A 1 15.42 12.23 -7.38
CA MET A 1 13.95 12.24 -7.58
C MET A 1 13.31 13.12 -6.53
N SER A 2 12.66 14.21 -6.94
CA SER A 2 11.80 15.00 -6.05
C SER A 2 10.40 14.39 -6.16
N TRP A 3 9.90 13.79 -5.08
CA TRP A 3 8.58 13.13 -5.06
C TRP A 3 7.42 14.04 -5.47
N ILE A 4 7.56 15.35 -5.29
CA ILE A 4 6.59 16.35 -5.73
C ILE A 4 6.49 16.35 -7.27
N LYS A 5 7.61 16.12 -7.97
CA LYS A 5 7.63 16.01 -9.43
C LYS A 5 6.95 14.72 -9.89
N ASP A 6 7.27 13.60 -9.24
CA ASP A 6 6.66 12.31 -9.56
C ASP A 6 5.13 12.35 -9.38
N VAL A 7 4.63 12.92 -8.28
CA VAL A 7 3.19 13.13 -8.06
C VAL A 7 2.60 14.11 -9.08
N GLY A 8 3.32 15.18 -9.44
CA GLY A 8 2.90 16.14 -10.46
C GLY A 8 2.79 15.51 -11.86
N ASP A 9 3.73 14.65 -12.23
CA ASP A 9 3.77 13.93 -13.50
C ASP A 9 2.64 12.89 -13.57
N GLU A 10 2.39 12.16 -12.48
CA GLU A 10 1.25 11.24 -12.37
C GLU A 10 -0.10 11.98 -12.46
N LEU A 11 -0.23 13.14 -11.79
CA LEU A 11 -1.41 14.01 -11.89
C LEU A 11 -1.61 14.58 -13.31
N GLY A 12 -0.53 14.83 -14.03
CA GLY A 12 -0.53 15.24 -15.43
C GLY A 12 -0.97 14.12 -16.37
N ALA A 13 -0.58 12.88 -16.07
CA ALA A 13 -0.94 11.67 -16.82
C ALA A 13 -2.36 11.15 -16.52
N LEU A 14 -3.05 11.70 -15.50
CA LEU A 14 -4.40 11.29 -15.14
C LEU A 14 -5.39 11.48 -16.30
N ASN A 15 -6.08 10.39 -16.65
CA ASN A 15 -7.13 10.43 -17.65
C ASN A 15 -8.41 11.04 -17.06
N ARG A 16 -8.59 12.36 -17.25
CA ARG A 16 -9.76 13.15 -16.80
C ARG A 16 -11.02 12.89 -17.64
N SER A 17 -11.17 11.69 -18.19
CA SER A 17 -12.31 11.35 -19.03
C SER A 17 -13.62 11.45 -18.24
N PRO A 18 -14.75 11.80 -18.90
CA PRO A 18 -16.07 11.81 -18.26
C PRO A 18 -16.49 10.43 -17.71
N ARG A 19 -15.84 9.34 -18.14
CA ARG A 19 -16.10 7.98 -17.66
C ARG A 19 -15.44 7.75 -16.30
N GLU A 20 -14.21 8.19 -16.11
CA GLU A 20 -13.49 8.07 -14.83
C GLU A 20 -14.12 8.97 -13.76
N LEU A 21 -14.54 10.18 -14.13
CA LEU A 21 -15.30 11.05 -13.22
C LEU A 21 -16.60 10.40 -12.73
N ARG A 22 -17.34 9.71 -13.61
CA ARG A 22 -18.57 8.99 -13.24
C ARG A 22 -18.31 7.80 -12.33
N LYS A 23 -17.23 7.04 -12.58
CA LYS A 23 -16.82 5.95 -11.68
C LYS A 23 -16.44 6.48 -10.30
N PHE A 24 -15.64 7.55 -10.26
CA PHE A 24 -15.27 8.21 -9.01
C PHE A 24 -16.52 8.67 -8.23
N ALA A 25 -17.45 9.34 -8.90
CA ALA A 25 -18.72 9.76 -8.31
C ALA A 25 -19.52 8.56 -7.77
N GLY A 26 -19.61 7.46 -8.53
CA GLY A 26 -20.28 6.24 -8.11
C GLY A 26 -19.66 5.61 -6.87
N ILE A 27 -18.32 5.56 -6.80
CA ILE A 27 -17.60 5.04 -5.63
C ILE A 27 -17.84 5.94 -4.41
N MET A 28 -17.71 7.27 -4.57
CA MET A 28 -17.98 8.22 -3.47
C MET A 28 -19.41 8.09 -2.97
N TRP A 29 -20.38 7.88 -3.86
CA TRP A 29 -21.78 7.68 -3.49
C TRP A 29 -21.96 6.36 -2.72
N ALA A 30 -21.38 5.26 -3.21
CA ALA A 30 -21.44 3.95 -2.56
C ALA A 30 -20.81 3.97 -1.15
N VAL A 31 -19.65 4.61 -1.00
CA VAL A 31 -18.98 4.78 0.30
C VAL A 31 -19.84 5.61 1.26
N THR A 32 -20.45 6.69 0.77
CA THR A 32 -21.33 7.54 1.59
C THR A 32 -22.54 6.76 2.10
N VAL A 33 -23.19 5.98 1.22
CA VAL A 33 -24.33 5.12 1.56
C VAL A 33 -23.92 4.04 2.56
N LEU A 34 -22.74 3.43 2.37
CA LEU A 34 -22.21 2.42 3.29
C LEU A 34 -21.91 3.00 4.68
N ILE A 35 -21.29 4.17 4.75
CA ILE A 35 -21.02 4.85 6.03
C ILE A 35 -22.33 5.20 6.72
N ALA A 36 -23.32 5.73 5.98
CA ALA A 36 -24.64 5.96 6.54
C ALA A 36 -25.22 4.66 7.11
N TRP A 37 -25.19 3.57 6.35
CA TRP A 37 -25.69 2.28 6.83
C TRP A 37 -24.96 1.77 8.08
N LEU A 38 -23.63 1.90 8.17
CA LEU A 38 -22.83 1.44 9.31
C LEU A 38 -23.00 2.31 10.57
N VAL A 39 -23.20 3.62 10.40
CA VAL A 39 -23.33 4.57 11.53
C VAL A 39 -24.73 4.56 12.14
N TYR A 40 -25.74 4.04 11.43
CA TYR A 40 -27.12 4.04 11.88
C TYR A 40 -27.72 2.62 12.10
N PRO A 41 -27.17 1.81 13.02
CA PRO A 41 -27.81 0.57 13.41
C PRO A 41 -28.91 0.86 14.46
N GLU A 42 -30.16 0.86 13.99
CA GLU A 42 -31.39 0.52 14.73
C GLU A 42 -31.98 1.48 15.79
N GLU A 43 -31.24 2.41 16.39
CA GLU A 43 -31.85 3.44 17.26
C GLU A 43 -32.51 4.55 16.41
N GLY A 44 -33.75 4.29 15.98
CA GLY A 44 -34.77 5.22 15.49
C GLY A 44 -34.29 6.50 14.77
N TRP A 45 -34.61 6.62 13.48
CA TRP A 45 -34.37 7.84 12.70
C TRP A 45 -35.00 9.07 13.37
N THR A 46 -34.19 9.91 14.00
CA THR A 46 -34.66 11.26 14.36
C THR A 46 -34.77 12.08 13.08
N GLY A 47 -35.85 12.86 12.93
CA GLY A 47 -36.10 13.63 11.70
C GLY A 47 -34.91 14.52 11.26
N GLY A 48 -34.10 14.99 12.21
CA GLY A 48 -32.88 15.76 11.94
C GLY A 48 -31.77 14.98 11.22
N GLN A 49 -31.60 13.69 11.53
CA GLN A 49 -30.56 12.85 10.90
C GLN A 49 -30.90 12.53 9.44
N VAL A 50 -32.18 12.32 9.16
CA VAL A 50 -32.71 12.10 7.80
C VAL A 50 -32.49 13.33 6.94
N VAL A 51 -32.85 14.50 7.47
CA VAL A 51 -32.67 15.78 6.78
C VAL A 51 -31.19 16.05 6.53
N MET A 52 -30.31 15.71 7.47
CA MET A 52 -28.87 15.89 7.29
C MET A 52 -28.30 14.96 6.22
N LEU A 53 -28.69 13.67 6.20
CA LEU A 53 -28.32 12.74 5.14
C LEU A 53 -28.85 13.17 3.77
N VAL A 54 -30.12 13.56 3.68
CA VAL A 54 -30.75 14.02 2.44
C VAL A 54 -30.12 15.33 1.96
N ALA A 55 -29.81 16.26 2.86
CA ALA A 55 -29.10 17.50 2.54
C ALA A 55 -27.68 17.21 2.03
N TRP A 56 -26.97 16.25 2.63
CA TRP A 56 -25.63 15.85 2.18
C TRP A 56 -25.68 15.16 0.81
N LEU A 57 -26.66 14.28 0.59
CA LEU A 57 -26.90 13.62 -0.69
C LEU A 57 -27.29 14.63 -1.78
N ALA A 58 -28.15 15.60 -1.44
CA ALA A 58 -28.57 16.67 -2.33
C ALA A 58 -27.42 17.63 -2.66
N TRP A 59 -26.53 17.92 -1.70
CA TRP A 59 -25.32 18.72 -1.92
C TRP A 59 -24.33 18.00 -2.84
N LEU A 60 -24.13 16.69 -2.65
CA LEU A 60 -23.36 15.86 -3.58
C LEU A 60 -23.99 15.79 -4.98
N ALA A 61 -25.32 15.65 -5.07
CA ALA A 61 -26.05 15.64 -6.33
C ALA A 61 -26.01 17.00 -7.05
N ALA A 62 -26.05 18.10 -6.30
CA ALA A 62 -25.82 19.45 -6.83
C ALA A 62 -24.37 19.63 -7.31
N GLY A 63 -23.40 19.01 -6.64
CA GLY A 63 -22.01 18.90 -7.11
C GLY A 63 -21.88 18.11 -8.41
N LEU A 64 -22.79 17.15 -8.68
CA LEU A 64 -22.88 16.43 -9.95
C LEU A 64 -23.32 17.32 -11.12
N LEU A 65 -24.13 18.34 -10.86
CA LEU A 65 -24.60 19.31 -11.87
C LEU A 65 -23.50 20.30 -12.29
N PHE A 66 -22.46 20.48 -11.46
CA PHE A 66 -21.30 21.32 -11.76
C PHE A 66 -20.07 20.48 -12.13
N PRO A 67 -19.87 20.11 -13.41
CA PRO A 67 -18.76 19.28 -13.84
C PRO A 67 -17.38 19.92 -13.58
N PHE A 68 -17.33 21.24 -13.41
CA PHE A 68 -16.12 21.97 -13.04
C PHE A 68 -15.65 21.61 -11.63
N LEU A 69 -16.57 21.58 -10.65
CA LEU A 69 -16.23 21.27 -9.26
C LEU A 69 -15.82 19.81 -9.10
N LEU A 70 -16.48 18.91 -9.84
CA LEU A 70 -16.16 17.48 -9.84
C LEU A 70 -14.76 17.19 -10.40
N LYS A 71 -14.34 17.93 -11.43
CA LYS A 71 -12.96 17.86 -11.96
C LYS A 71 -11.93 18.34 -10.95
N PHE A 72 -12.20 19.44 -10.27
CA PHE A 72 -11.30 19.98 -9.24
C PHE A 72 -11.16 19.01 -8.06
N LEU A 73 -12.29 18.53 -7.54
CA LEU A 73 -12.33 17.58 -6.44
C LEU A 73 -11.62 16.27 -6.80
N TYR A 74 -11.88 15.71 -7.99
CA TYR A 74 -11.20 14.51 -8.48
C TYR A 74 -9.69 14.69 -8.55
N THR A 75 -9.22 15.84 -9.06
CA THR A 75 -7.79 16.12 -9.19
C THR A 75 -7.12 16.29 -7.83
N ALA A 76 -7.75 17.05 -6.92
CA ALA A 76 -7.25 17.25 -5.56
C ALA A 76 -7.22 15.91 -4.78
N TRP A 77 -8.27 15.10 -4.91
CA TRP A 77 -8.39 13.81 -4.25
C TRP A 77 -7.37 12.80 -4.77
N MET A 78 -7.16 12.71 -6.10
CA MET A 78 -6.10 11.86 -6.65
C MET A 78 -4.71 12.33 -6.25
N GLY A 79 -4.47 13.63 -6.16
CA GLY A 79 -3.19 14.17 -5.67
C GLY A 79 -2.89 13.75 -4.23
N LEU A 80 -3.92 13.77 -3.37
CA LEU A 80 -3.82 13.24 -2.01
C LEU A 80 -3.56 11.72 -2.03
N ALA A 81 -4.27 10.96 -2.86
CA ALA A 81 -4.09 9.52 -2.98
C ALA A 81 -2.66 9.13 -3.40
N PHE A 82 -2.08 9.82 -4.38
CA PHE A 82 -0.70 9.60 -4.82
C PHE A 82 0.31 9.97 -3.74
N THR A 83 0.11 11.11 -3.08
CA THR A 83 0.96 11.53 -1.96
C THR A 83 0.93 10.49 -0.84
N LEU A 84 -0.27 10.05 -0.43
CA LEU A 84 -0.44 8.99 0.56
C LEU A 84 0.19 7.68 0.11
N GLY A 85 0.00 7.26 -1.14
CA GLY A 85 0.60 6.04 -1.68
C GLY A 85 2.12 6.03 -1.53
N TRP A 86 2.77 7.14 -1.84
CA TRP A 86 4.21 7.30 -1.67
C TRP A 86 4.66 7.16 -0.20
N TRP A 87 3.93 7.78 0.73
CA TRP A 87 4.21 7.66 2.17
C TRP A 87 3.97 6.24 2.67
N VAL A 88 2.84 5.65 2.30
CA VAL A 88 2.44 4.30 2.70
C VAL A 88 3.45 3.27 2.21
N SER A 89 3.90 3.31 0.96
CA SER A 89 4.91 2.35 0.46
C SER A 89 6.19 2.37 1.29
N ARG A 90 6.65 3.56 1.71
CA ARG A 90 7.85 3.73 2.53
C ARG A 90 7.64 3.28 3.98
N ILE A 91 6.51 3.67 4.56
CA ILE A 91 6.15 3.30 5.93
C ILE A 91 5.96 1.80 6.03
N VAL A 92 5.21 1.18 5.12
CA VAL A 92 4.96 -0.26 5.10
C VAL A 92 6.26 -1.04 4.89
N LEU A 93 7.11 -0.63 3.95
CA LEU A 93 8.39 -1.30 3.73
C LEU A 93 9.30 -1.20 4.97
N THR A 94 9.36 -0.01 5.58
CA THR A 94 10.13 0.22 6.81
C THR A 94 9.57 -0.61 7.96
N ALA A 95 8.25 -0.62 8.15
CA ALA A 95 7.57 -1.39 9.17
C ALA A 95 7.85 -2.89 8.99
N ILE A 96 7.74 -3.43 7.77
CA ILE A 96 8.07 -4.83 7.47
C ILE A 96 9.54 -5.12 7.81
N PHE A 97 10.45 -4.23 7.43
CA PHE A 97 11.88 -4.40 7.73
C PHE A 97 12.17 -4.45 9.23
N TYR A 98 11.59 -3.53 10.01
CA TYR A 98 11.87 -3.43 11.44
C TYR A 98 11.04 -4.37 12.32
N LEU A 99 9.80 -4.68 11.94
CA LEU A 99 8.91 -5.53 12.74
C LEU A 99 8.99 -7.02 12.37
N LEU A 100 9.34 -7.36 11.13
CA LEU A 100 9.47 -8.75 10.71
C LEU A 100 10.94 -9.12 10.48
N LEU A 101 11.61 -8.51 9.50
CA LEU A 101 12.95 -8.94 9.09
C LEU A 101 14.00 -8.77 10.20
N THR A 102 13.98 -7.64 10.91
CA THR A 102 14.95 -7.33 11.96
C THR A 102 14.84 -8.28 13.16
N PRO A 103 13.67 -8.53 13.77
CA PRO A 103 13.56 -9.48 14.86
C PRO A 103 13.79 -10.92 14.40
N LEU A 104 13.41 -11.29 13.17
CA LEU A 104 13.75 -12.61 12.62
C LEU A 104 15.27 -12.80 12.50
N GLY A 105 15.98 -11.80 11.98
CA GLY A 105 17.44 -11.82 11.88
C GLY A 105 18.13 -11.81 13.24
N LEU A 106 17.59 -11.03 14.19
CA LEU A 106 18.10 -10.97 15.56
C LEU A 106 17.85 -12.28 16.32
N ALA A 107 16.66 -12.86 16.19
CA ALA A 107 16.33 -14.18 16.73
C ALA A 107 17.25 -15.25 16.13
N GLY A 108 17.45 -15.28 14.82
CA GLY A 108 18.40 -16.19 14.17
C GLY A 108 19.84 -16.02 14.68
N ARG A 109 20.25 -14.77 14.97
CA ARG A 109 21.57 -14.45 15.55
C ARG A 109 21.70 -14.89 17.00
N LEU A 110 20.63 -14.77 17.80
CA LEU A 110 20.60 -15.23 19.21
C LEU A 110 20.49 -16.76 19.30
N SER A 111 19.79 -17.42 18.39
CA SER A 111 19.69 -18.89 18.30
C SER A 111 20.99 -19.56 17.82
N GLY A 112 22.10 -18.83 17.68
CA GLY A 112 23.40 -19.38 17.31
C GLY A 112 23.49 -19.94 15.88
N ARG A 113 22.46 -19.75 15.05
CA ARG A 113 22.48 -20.17 13.65
C ARG A 113 23.32 -19.19 12.84
N SER A 114 24.61 -19.50 12.71
CA SER A 114 25.52 -18.80 11.82
C SER A 114 25.19 -19.16 10.37
N PHE A 115 24.21 -18.47 9.75
CA PHE A 115 23.88 -18.64 8.34
C PHE A 115 25.04 -18.31 7.40
N LEU A 116 25.96 -17.46 7.85
CA LEU A 116 27.25 -17.21 7.21
C LEU A 116 28.35 -17.82 8.06
N ASP A 117 29.12 -18.72 7.48
CA ASP A 117 30.37 -19.18 8.07
C ASP A 117 31.31 -17.97 8.18
N ARG A 118 31.52 -17.47 9.39
CA ARG A 118 32.31 -16.25 9.64
C ARG A 118 33.82 -16.50 9.53
N SER A 119 34.25 -17.38 8.63
CA SER A 119 35.66 -17.72 8.41
C SER A 119 36.52 -16.51 8.02
N TRP A 120 35.91 -15.46 7.46
CA TRP A 120 36.54 -14.16 7.22
C TRP A 120 37.07 -13.49 8.50
N ARG A 121 36.39 -13.65 9.65
CA ARG A 121 36.78 -12.99 10.92
C ARG A 121 37.82 -13.77 11.73
N THR A 122 38.10 -15.02 11.39
CA THR A 122 39.02 -15.89 12.13
C THR A 122 40.44 -15.92 11.55
N GLY A 123 40.78 -15.02 10.62
CA GLY A 123 42.11 -14.99 10.01
C GLY A 123 42.39 -16.16 9.07
N ALA A 124 41.35 -16.85 8.60
CA ALA A 124 41.49 -17.93 7.64
C ALA A 124 41.96 -17.36 6.29
N LYS A 125 43.04 -17.92 5.73
CA LYS A 125 43.62 -17.52 4.43
C LYS A 125 42.68 -17.76 3.23
N SER A 126 41.56 -18.45 3.44
CA SER A 126 40.65 -18.89 2.40
C SER A 126 39.26 -19.17 2.98
N ALA A 127 38.21 -18.70 2.30
CA ALA A 127 36.81 -19.02 2.63
C ALA A 127 36.34 -20.33 1.96
N TRP A 128 37.20 -21.01 1.19
CA TRP A 128 36.85 -22.24 0.50
C TRP A 128 36.66 -23.38 1.49
N ARG A 129 35.46 -23.96 1.53
CA ARG A 129 35.22 -25.23 2.20
C ARG A 129 35.56 -26.38 1.23
N PRO A 130 36.37 -27.37 1.63
CA PRO A 130 36.57 -28.56 0.82
C PRO A 130 35.22 -29.26 0.65
N ARG A 131 34.80 -29.47 -0.60
CA ARG A 131 33.63 -30.30 -0.89
C ARG A 131 34.04 -31.74 -0.65
N SER A 132 33.32 -32.45 0.23
CA SER A 132 33.41 -33.90 0.30
C SER A 132 32.83 -34.46 -0.99
N HIS A 133 33.70 -34.89 -1.92
CA HIS A 133 33.27 -35.78 -2.97
C HIS A 133 32.83 -37.09 -2.29
N PRO A 134 31.60 -37.57 -2.51
CA PRO A 134 31.30 -38.96 -2.24
C PRO A 134 32.26 -39.78 -3.10
N ASP A 135 32.95 -40.76 -2.53
CA ASP A 135 33.73 -41.75 -3.27
C ASP A 135 32.80 -42.49 -4.23
N THR A 136 32.54 -41.87 -5.37
CA THR A 136 31.73 -42.43 -6.43
C THR A 136 32.72 -43.20 -7.27
N ASP A 137 32.81 -44.49 -6.99
CA ASP A 137 33.66 -45.41 -7.72
C ASP A 137 33.13 -45.58 -9.15
N TYR A 138 33.62 -44.74 -10.06
CA TYR A 138 33.22 -44.70 -11.47
C TYR A 138 33.54 -46.00 -12.22
N THR A 139 34.35 -46.89 -11.63
CA THR A 139 34.73 -48.17 -12.24
C THR A 139 33.64 -49.24 -12.13
N LYS A 140 32.61 -49.04 -11.31
CA LYS A 140 31.48 -49.97 -11.16
C LYS A 140 30.31 -49.71 -12.12
N MET A 141 30.42 -48.71 -13.00
CA MET A 141 29.38 -48.32 -13.95
C MET A 141 29.69 -48.68 -15.42
N SER A 142 30.80 -49.37 -15.70
CA SER A 142 31.18 -49.89 -17.03
C SER A 142 31.10 -51.41 -17.08
#